data_AF-A0A1F4A0F3-F1
#
_entry.id   AF-A0A1F4A0F3-F1
#
_cell.length_a   1.000
_cell.length_b   1.000
_cell.length_c   1.000
_cell.angle_alpha   90.00
_cell.angle_beta   90.00
_cell.angle_gamma   90.00
#
_symmetry.space_group_name_H-M   'P 1'
#
loop_
_entity.id
_entity.type
_entity.pdbx_description
1 polymer ?
#
loop_
_entity_poly.entity_id
_entity_poly.type
_entity_poly.pdbx_seq_one_letter_code
_entity_poly.pdbx_strand_id
1 'polypeptide(L)'
;MRDLIQVGIERGTSAGTGQGRLARLREEAEKVAEAFARYLTHYPPKTRRTRHGLLGPVPEIIKLAGRPLMTPGQATGRAIRIHEMAQEGRRLGRGAMASLEEVTQEFFELVERCPMHLRKALRDRVIDHVYFLARKKEAHFWVAWNEWLQQRYADIAALNSAWSTSFKDWSVVRYRDSEAGRLDFDEFRKARRERGEAIVDADANESEAE
;
A
#
# COMPACT_ATOMS: atom_id res chain seq x y z
N MET A 1 1.71 16.50 13.22
CA MET A 1 0.42 16.67 12.49
C MET A 1 -0.69 15.89 13.20
N ARG A 2 -1.06 16.28 14.44
CA ARG A 2 -2.12 15.63 15.22
C ARG A 2 -3.33 16.53 15.51
N ASP A 3 -3.33 17.79 15.06
CA ASP A 3 -4.25 18.80 15.60
C ASP A 3 -5.16 19.45 14.55
N LEU A 4 -6.06 18.67 13.95
CA LEU A 4 -7.17 19.23 13.14
C LEU A 4 -8.55 18.62 13.47
N ILE A 5 -8.66 17.81 14.53
CA ILE A 5 -9.94 17.22 14.98
C ILE A 5 -10.45 17.87 16.27
N GLN A 6 -9.73 18.84 16.84
CA GLN A 6 -10.10 19.43 18.13
C GLN A 6 -10.99 20.69 18.02
N VAL A 7 -11.23 21.20 16.82
CA VAL A 7 -12.04 22.42 16.63
C VAL A 7 -13.49 22.03 16.29
N GLY A 8 -14.33 21.91 17.32
CA GLY A 8 -15.79 21.91 17.13
C GLY A 8 -16.60 20.90 17.93
N ILE A 9 -16.17 20.46 19.12
CA ILE A 9 -16.99 19.61 19.99
C ILE A 9 -16.93 20.11 21.43
N GLU A 10 -17.49 21.29 21.69
CA GLU A 10 -17.96 21.62 23.03
C GLU A 10 -19.36 22.21 22.92
N ARG A 11 -20.27 21.66 23.73
CA ARG A 11 -21.68 22.05 23.96
C ARG A 11 -22.71 21.37 23.04
N GLY A 12 -22.92 20.09 23.33
CA GLY A 12 -24.10 19.32 22.93
C GLY A 12 -24.26 18.10 23.84
N THR A 13 -24.90 18.30 24.98
CA THR A 13 -25.26 17.30 26.00
C THR A 13 -26.17 16.20 25.44
N SER A 14 -25.57 15.10 24.95
CA SER A 14 -26.10 13.72 25.02
C SER A 14 -24.93 12.71 24.92
N ALA A 15 -24.05 12.78 25.92
CA ALA A 15 -22.78 12.06 25.96
C ALA A 15 -22.97 10.59 26.37
N GLY A 16 -23.20 9.73 25.38
CA GLY A 16 -23.14 8.27 25.55
C GLY A 16 -23.11 7.50 24.23
N THR A 17 -23.81 7.98 23.21
CA THR A 17 -23.99 7.26 21.93
C THR A 17 -23.16 7.80 20.77
N GLY A 18 -22.87 9.11 20.74
CA GLY A 18 -22.11 9.75 19.65
C GLY A 18 -20.63 9.34 19.62
N GLN A 19 -19.96 9.35 20.77
CA GLN A 19 -18.53 9.07 20.87
C GLN A 19 -18.20 7.60 20.58
N GLY A 20 -19.04 6.67 21.05
CA GLY A 20 -18.91 5.24 20.74
C GLY A 20 -19.13 4.94 19.25
N ARG A 21 -20.07 5.61 18.58
CA ARG A 21 -20.29 5.46 17.14
C ARG A 21 -19.11 5.94 16.32
N LEU A 22 -18.50 7.07 16.70
CA LEU A 22 -17.31 7.59 16.02
C LEU A 22 -16.08 6.71 16.22
N ALA A 23 -15.90 6.14 17.41
CA ALA A 23 -14.83 5.19 17.67
C ALA A 23 -14.95 3.94 16.78
N ARG A 24 -16.15 3.35 16.70
CA ARG A 24 -16.43 2.20 15.82
C ARG A 24 -16.17 2.51 14.35
N LEU A 25 -16.62 3.67 13.86
CA LEU A 25 -16.35 4.10 12.49
C LEU A 25 -14.85 4.23 12.19
N ARG A 26 -14.04 4.64 13.17
CA ARG A 26 -12.58 4.70 13.02
C ARG A 26 -11.97 3.31 12.93
N GLU A 27 -12.35 2.40 13.82
CA GLU A 27 -11.87 1.01 13.79
C GLU A 27 -12.24 0.31 12.47
N GLU A 28 -13.47 0.48 11.99
CA GLU A 28 -13.90 -0.06 10.71
C GLU A 28 -13.12 0.55 9.53
N ALA A 29 -12.88 1.86 9.55
CA ALA A 29 -12.05 2.52 8.54
C ALA A 29 -10.61 1.98 8.51
N GLU A 30 -10.05 1.65 9.68
CA GLU A 30 -8.72 1.06 9.80
C GLU A 30 -8.68 -0.36 9.23
N LYS A 31 -9.69 -1.20 9.53
CA LYS A 31 -9.83 -2.54 8.93
C LYS A 31 -9.93 -2.51 7.41
N VAL A 32 -10.74 -1.59 6.87
CA VAL A 32 -10.86 -1.40 5.41
C VAL A 32 -9.54 -0.92 4.81
N ALA A 33 -8.83 -0.01 5.47
CA ALA A 33 -7.52 0.45 5.00
C ALA A 33 -6.50 -0.70 4.99
N GLU A 34 -6.48 -1.56 6.00
CA GLU A 34 -5.64 -2.75 6.04
C GLU A 34 -5.99 -3.74 4.93
N ALA A 35 -7.29 -3.95 4.65
CA ALA A 35 -7.75 -4.79 3.56
C ALA A 35 -7.31 -4.26 2.19
N PHE A 36 -7.44 -2.95 1.94
CA PHE A 36 -6.90 -2.33 0.73
C PHE A 36 -5.37 -2.47 0.64
N ALA A 37 -4.66 -2.30 1.76
CA ALA A 37 -3.20 -2.48 1.80
C ALA A 37 -2.79 -3.94 1.52
N ARG A 38 -3.58 -4.92 1.96
CA ARG A 38 -3.40 -6.34 1.60
C ARG A 38 -3.65 -6.60 0.11
N TYR A 39 -4.71 -6.02 -0.46
CA TYR A 39 -4.94 -6.07 -1.91
C TYR A 39 -3.74 -5.52 -2.70
N LEU A 40 -3.17 -4.39 -2.26
CA LEU A 40 -2.02 -3.77 -2.94
C LEU A 40 -0.76 -4.63 -2.96
N THR A 41 -0.70 -5.71 -2.18
CA THR A 41 0.40 -6.68 -2.28
C THR A 41 0.38 -7.49 -3.57
N HIS A 42 -0.79 -7.56 -4.23
CA HIS A 42 -0.98 -8.16 -5.55
C HIS A 42 -0.88 -7.13 -6.68
N TYR A 43 -0.69 -5.85 -6.35
CA TYR A 43 -0.58 -4.76 -7.30
C TYR A 43 0.89 -4.35 -7.42
N PRO A 44 1.60 -4.72 -8.50
CA PRO A 44 2.94 -4.20 -8.72
C PRO A 44 2.82 -2.74 -9.24
N PRO A 45 3.25 -1.74 -8.47
CA PRO A 45 3.05 -0.35 -8.85
C PRO A 45 3.97 0.05 -10.01
N LYS A 46 3.45 0.81 -10.98
CA LYS A 46 4.24 1.42 -12.07
C LYS A 46 5.34 2.36 -11.55
N THR A 47 5.09 2.99 -10.41
CA THR A 47 6.00 3.94 -9.78
C THR A 47 5.69 3.99 -8.30
N ARG A 48 6.71 3.88 -7.44
CA ARG A 48 6.56 4.01 -5.97
C ARG A 48 6.88 5.41 -5.46
N ARG A 49 7.30 6.31 -6.35
CA ARG A 49 7.67 7.69 -6.01
C ARG A 49 6.44 8.53 -5.68
N THR A 50 5.36 8.32 -6.41
CA THR A 50 4.13 9.09 -6.24
C THR A 50 3.12 8.34 -5.36
N ARG A 51 2.30 9.11 -4.63
CA ARG A 51 1.18 8.57 -3.86
C ARG A 51 0.24 7.74 -4.74
N HIS A 52 -0.07 8.22 -5.94
CA HIS A 52 -0.96 7.52 -6.88
C HIS A 52 -0.36 6.21 -7.39
N GLY A 53 0.94 6.19 -7.70
CA GLY A 53 1.61 4.98 -8.13
C GLY A 53 1.65 3.91 -7.04
N LEU A 54 1.91 4.29 -5.79
CA LEU A 54 1.94 3.37 -4.64
C LEU A 54 0.55 2.81 -4.29
N LEU A 55 -0.50 3.63 -4.45
CA LEU A 55 -1.87 3.25 -4.09
C LEU A 55 -2.65 2.57 -5.21
N GLY A 56 -2.09 2.47 -6.42
CA GLY A 56 -2.74 1.83 -7.57
C GLY A 56 -4.17 2.35 -7.81
N PRO A 57 -5.18 1.47 -7.94
CA PRO A 57 -6.55 1.89 -8.22
C PRO A 57 -7.35 2.32 -6.98
N VAL A 58 -6.82 2.13 -5.76
CA VAL A 58 -7.53 2.42 -4.50
C VAL A 58 -8.06 3.86 -4.41
N PRO A 59 -7.31 4.91 -4.81
CA PRO A 59 -7.82 6.28 -4.77
C PRO A 59 -9.06 6.48 -5.66
N GLU A 60 -9.13 5.77 -6.79
CA GLU A 60 -10.29 5.87 -7.69
C GLU A 60 -11.51 5.19 -7.07
N ILE A 61 -11.35 4.01 -6.43
CA ILE A 61 -12.45 3.36 -5.69
C ILE A 61 -12.99 4.30 -4.60
N ILE A 62 -12.08 4.89 -3.82
CA ILE A 62 -12.44 5.78 -2.72
C ILE A 62 -13.21 7.00 -3.23
N LYS A 63 -12.76 7.59 -4.33
CA LYS A 63 -13.42 8.71 -5.00
C LYS A 63 -14.80 8.33 -5.55
N LEU A 64 -14.94 7.14 -6.13
CA LEU A 64 -16.19 6.64 -6.71
C LEU A 64 -17.26 6.38 -5.64
N ALA A 65 -16.89 5.91 -4.45
CA ALA A 65 -17.80 5.76 -3.31
C ALA A 65 -18.44 7.08 -2.84
N GLY A 66 -17.86 8.22 -3.21
CA GLY A 66 -18.43 9.54 -2.94
C GLY A 66 -19.49 10.01 -3.94
N ARG A 67 -19.70 9.28 -5.03
CA ARG A 67 -20.59 9.69 -6.13
C ARG A 67 -21.99 9.08 -5.97
N PRO A 68 -23.07 9.84 -6.28
CA PRO A 68 -24.41 9.28 -6.39
C PRO A 68 -24.46 8.16 -7.44
N LEU A 69 -25.31 7.15 -7.21
CA LEU A 69 -25.61 6.05 -8.14
C LEU A 69 -24.45 5.11 -8.49
N MET A 70 -23.29 5.29 -7.88
CA MET A 70 -22.16 4.38 -8.06
C MET A 70 -22.37 3.12 -7.24
N THR A 71 -22.22 1.94 -7.85
CA THR A 71 -22.25 0.67 -7.13
C THR A 71 -20.84 0.16 -6.82
N PRO A 72 -20.67 -0.67 -5.79
CA PRO A 72 -19.40 -1.34 -5.49
C PRO A 72 -18.85 -2.09 -6.71
N GLY A 73 -19.70 -2.86 -7.41
CA GLY A 73 -19.30 -3.60 -8.61
C GLY A 73 -18.79 -2.72 -9.76
N GLN A 74 -19.38 -1.55 -9.97
CA GLN A 74 -18.89 -0.58 -10.96
C GLN A 74 -17.51 -0.02 -10.57
N ALA A 75 -17.30 0.27 -9.29
CA ALA A 75 -16.01 0.74 -8.78
C ALA A 75 -14.92 -0.34 -8.90
N THR A 76 -15.24 -1.59 -8.54
CA THR A 76 -14.34 -2.74 -8.71
C THR A 76 -13.99 -2.95 -10.18
N GLY A 77 -14.97 -2.98 -11.09
CA GLY A 77 -14.71 -3.16 -12.52
C GLY A 77 -13.79 -2.07 -13.10
N ARG A 78 -13.94 -0.83 -12.64
CA ARG A 78 -13.06 0.28 -13.03
C ARG A 78 -11.65 0.13 -12.44
N ALA A 79 -11.52 -0.32 -11.20
CA ALA A 79 -10.24 -0.61 -10.57
C ALA A 79 -9.48 -1.75 -11.28
N ILE A 80 -10.19 -2.82 -11.66
CA ILE A 80 -9.63 -3.93 -12.44
C ILE A 80 -9.10 -3.42 -13.79
N ARG A 81 -9.88 -2.61 -14.51
CA ARG A 81 -9.42 -2.04 -15.79
C ARG A 81 -8.18 -1.17 -15.62
N ILE A 82 -8.11 -0.35 -14.56
CA ILE A 82 -6.90 0.43 -14.24
C ILE A 82 -5.70 -0.49 -14.00
N HIS A 83 -5.89 -1.61 -13.29
CA HIS A 83 -4.84 -2.60 -13.08
C HIS A 83 -4.38 -3.22 -14.40
N GLU A 84 -5.31 -3.73 -15.22
CA GLU A 84 -4.98 -4.35 -16.51
C GLU A 84 -4.24 -3.38 -17.44
N MET A 85 -4.68 -2.12 -17.52
CA MET A 85 -3.98 -1.07 -18.27
C MET A 85 -2.60 -0.73 -17.67
N ALA A 86 -2.45 -0.88 -16.35
CA ALA A 86 -1.18 -0.66 -15.69
C ALA A 86 -0.19 -1.82 -15.89
N GLN A 87 -0.69 -3.01 -16.20
CA GLN A 87 0.08 -4.24 -16.26
C GLN A 87 0.16 -4.83 -17.67
N GLU A 88 0.00 -3.99 -18.70
CA GLU A 88 0.08 -4.41 -20.11
C GLU A 88 -0.85 -5.59 -20.44
N GLY A 89 -2.02 -5.61 -19.80
CA GLY A 89 -3.03 -6.66 -19.98
C GLY A 89 -2.89 -7.88 -19.07
N ARG A 90 -1.90 -7.93 -18.16
CA ARG A 90 -1.85 -9.00 -17.14
C ARG A 90 -3.08 -8.88 -16.22
N ARG A 91 -3.74 -10.01 -16.02
CA ARG A 91 -4.97 -10.11 -15.21
C ARG A 91 -4.63 -10.31 -13.74
N LEU A 92 -5.48 -9.76 -12.87
CA LEU A 92 -5.46 -10.06 -11.43
C LEU A 92 -5.72 -11.56 -11.20
N GLY A 93 -4.99 -12.15 -10.26
CA GLY A 93 -5.29 -13.50 -9.78
C GLY A 93 -6.66 -13.55 -9.09
N ARG A 94 -7.33 -14.71 -9.13
CA ARG A 94 -8.67 -14.90 -8.55
C ARG A 94 -8.79 -14.43 -7.10
N GLY A 95 -7.79 -14.73 -6.26
CA GLY A 95 -7.78 -14.30 -4.86
C GLY A 95 -7.66 -12.78 -4.69
N ALA A 96 -6.86 -12.11 -5.53
CA ALA A 96 -6.71 -10.66 -5.50
C ALA A 96 -7.99 -9.95 -5.98
N MET A 97 -8.67 -10.52 -6.97
CA MET A 97 -9.96 -10.03 -7.46
C MET A 97 -11.05 -10.16 -6.39
N ALA A 98 -11.19 -11.34 -5.77
CA ALA A 98 -12.13 -11.55 -4.68
C ALA A 98 -11.87 -10.61 -3.49
N SER A 99 -10.60 -10.46 -3.09
CA SER A 99 -10.22 -9.52 -2.02
C SER A 99 -10.55 -8.07 -2.38
N LEU A 100 -10.39 -7.66 -3.64
CA LEU A 100 -10.74 -6.32 -4.11
C LEU A 100 -12.25 -6.09 -4.10
N GLU A 101 -13.03 -7.08 -4.52
CA GLU A 101 -14.50 -7.04 -4.51
C GLU A 101 -15.03 -6.89 -3.08
N GLU A 102 -14.55 -7.74 -2.17
CA GLU A 102 -14.91 -7.74 -0.75
C GLU A 102 -14.62 -6.39 -0.09
N VAL A 103 -13.37 -5.90 -0.18
CA VAL A 103 -13.01 -4.62 0.46
C VAL A 103 -13.74 -3.43 -0.17
N THR A 104 -14.05 -3.48 -1.47
CA THR A 104 -14.81 -2.43 -2.14
C THR A 104 -16.25 -2.41 -1.62
N GLN A 105 -16.86 -3.57 -1.45
CA GLN A 105 -18.19 -3.71 -0.86
C GLN A 105 -18.22 -3.17 0.58
N GLU A 106 -17.31 -3.63 1.45
CA GLU A 106 -17.20 -3.18 2.84
C GLU A 106 -17.03 -1.66 2.94
N PHE A 107 -16.22 -1.08 2.06
CA PHE A 107 -15.98 0.36 2.07
C PHE A 107 -17.22 1.17 1.68
N PHE A 108 -17.99 0.72 0.68
CA PHE A 108 -19.23 1.39 0.30
C PHE A 108 -20.26 1.33 1.43
N GLU A 109 -20.41 0.19 2.08
CA GLU A 109 -21.30 0.03 3.25
C GLU A 109 -20.88 0.94 4.41
N LEU A 110 -19.57 1.09 4.62
CA LEU A 110 -19.02 2.01 5.62
C LEU A 110 -19.35 3.48 5.28
N VAL A 111 -19.20 3.87 4.01
CA VAL A 111 -19.54 5.23 3.55
C VAL A 111 -21.04 5.50 3.67
N GLU A 112 -21.89 4.51 3.38
CA GLU A 112 -23.35 4.63 3.47
C GLU A 112 -23.81 4.89 4.92
N ARG A 113 -23.30 4.11 5.88
CA ARG A 113 -23.59 4.24 7.32
C ARG A 113 -23.00 5.49 7.97
N CYS A 114 -22.03 6.13 7.30
CA CYS A 114 -21.36 7.33 7.76
C CYS A 114 -22.23 8.59 7.50
N PRO A 115 -22.44 9.46 8.51
CA PRO A 115 -23.13 10.73 8.34
C PRO A 115 -22.55 11.55 7.18
N MET A 116 -23.40 12.15 6.34
CA MET A 116 -22.98 12.82 5.10
C MET A 116 -21.84 13.83 5.29
N HIS A 117 -21.91 14.63 6.35
CA HIS A 117 -20.89 15.65 6.66
C HIS A 117 -19.52 15.04 7.05
N LEU A 118 -19.46 13.77 7.44
CA LEU A 118 -18.21 13.06 7.79
C LEU A 118 -17.67 12.20 6.64
N ARG A 119 -18.45 11.95 5.58
CA ARG A 119 -18.04 11.04 4.49
C ARG A 119 -16.73 11.46 3.84
N LYS A 120 -16.47 12.76 3.65
CA LYS A 120 -15.18 13.23 3.12
C LYS A 120 -14.02 12.88 4.05
N ALA A 121 -14.14 13.20 5.34
CA ALA A 121 -13.10 12.92 6.33
C ALA A 121 -12.84 11.41 6.48
N LEU A 122 -13.88 10.58 6.41
CA LEU A 122 -13.75 9.13 6.39
C LEU A 122 -12.92 8.67 5.18
N ARG A 123 -13.26 9.13 3.96
CA ARG A 123 -12.53 8.77 2.74
C ARG A 123 -11.05 9.18 2.83
N ASP A 124 -10.80 10.42 3.26
CA ASP A 124 -9.44 10.98 3.42
C ASP A 124 -8.63 10.15 4.45
N ARG A 125 -9.26 9.75 5.56
CA ARG A 125 -8.61 8.90 6.56
C ARG A 125 -8.24 7.53 6.01
N VAL A 126 -9.15 6.87 5.29
CA VAL A 126 -8.87 5.55 4.69
C VAL A 126 -7.71 5.66 3.70
N ILE A 127 -7.74 6.63 2.77
CA ILE A 127 -6.68 6.78 1.77
C ILE A 127 -5.32 7.15 2.39
N ASP A 128 -5.30 7.95 3.45
CA ASP A 128 -4.06 8.29 4.18
C ASP A 128 -3.52 7.08 4.93
N HIS A 129 -4.39 6.26 5.53
CA HIS A 129 -3.96 5.07 6.25
C HIS A 129 -3.46 3.97 5.30
N VAL A 130 -4.12 3.73 4.17
CA VAL A 130 -3.60 2.80 3.13
C VAL A 130 -2.21 3.25 2.68
N TYR A 131 -2.02 4.56 2.46
CA TYR A 131 -0.71 5.11 2.07
C TYR A 131 0.36 4.90 3.13
N PHE A 132 0.03 5.15 4.40
CA PHE A 132 0.93 4.89 5.52
C PHE A 132 1.34 3.42 5.59
N LEU A 133 0.39 2.49 5.48
CA LEU A 133 0.66 1.06 5.52
C LEU A 133 1.56 0.62 4.35
N ALA A 134 1.29 1.12 3.14
CA ALA A 134 2.10 0.82 1.98
C ALA A 134 3.55 1.33 2.14
N ARG A 135 3.74 2.56 2.66
CA ARG A 135 5.06 3.13 2.95
C ARG A 135 5.79 2.41 4.07
N LYS A 136 5.09 2.06 5.15
CA LYS A 136 5.66 1.29 6.26
C LYS A 136 6.20 -0.06 5.75
N LYS A 137 5.44 -0.73 4.89
CA LYS A 137 5.83 -1.99 4.28
C LYS A 137 7.08 -1.87 3.39
N GLU A 138 7.14 -0.81 2.57
CA GLU A 138 8.31 -0.48 1.77
C GLU A 138 9.54 -0.20 2.63
N ALA A 139 9.40 0.58 3.71
CA ALA A 139 10.49 0.86 4.64
C ALA A 139 11.02 -0.42 5.30
N HIS A 140 10.14 -1.30 5.76
CA HIS A 140 10.52 -2.59 6.34
C HIS A 140 11.28 -3.48 5.35
N PHE A 141 10.88 -3.47 4.07
CA PHE A 141 11.60 -4.21 3.03
C PHE A 141 13.04 -3.70 2.89
N TRP A 142 13.24 -2.38 2.82
CA TRP A 142 14.59 -1.80 2.66
C TRP A 142 15.48 -2.03 3.87
N VAL A 143 14.91 -2.05 5.08
CA VAL A 143 15.65 -2.44 6.30
C VAL A 143 16.10 -3.89 6.20
N ALA A 144 15.18 -4.82 5.91
CA ALA A 144 15.52 -6.25 5.80
C ALA A 144 16.53 -6.55 4.68
N TRP A 145 16.45 -5.80 3.57
CA TRP A 145 17.41 -5.87 2.47
C TRP A 145 18.81 -5.44 2.92
N ASN A 146 18.92 -4.29 3.58
CA ASN A 146 20.20 -3.77 4.06
C ASN A 146 20.82 -4.67 5.12
N GLU A 147 20.02 -5.21 6.04
CA GLU A 147 20.48 -6.17 7.05
C GLU A 147 21.03 -7.45 6.40
N TRP A 148 20.37 -7.97 5.36
CA TRP A 148 20.86 -9.14 4.64
C TRP A 148 22.19 -8.85 3.92
N LEU A 149 22.33 -7.68 3.30
CA LEU A 149 23.60 -7.28 2.66
C LEU A 149 24.72 -7.13 3.68
N GLN A 150 24.44 -6.57 4.86
CA GLN A 150 25.42 -6.44 5.95
C GLN A 150 25.85 -7.78 6.55
N GLN A 151 25.01 -8.82 6.44
CA GLN A 151 25.38 -10.18 6.82
C GLN A 151 26.24 -10.86 5.75
N ARG A 152 25.98 -10.55 4.47
CA ARG A 152 26.67 -11.14 3.32
C ARG A 152 28.05 -10.53 3.07
N TYR A 153 28.18 -9.22 3.27
CA TYR A 153 29.39 -8.46 3.04
C TYR A 153 29.94 -7.90 4.34
N ALA A 154 31.25 -8.03 4.56
CA ALA A 154 31.89 -7.57 5.79
C ALA A 154 31.72 -6.05 6.02
N ASP A 155 31.76 -5.27 4.94
CA ASP A 155 31.54 -3.82 4.95
C ASP A 155 31.08 -3.32 3.56
N ILE A 156 30.84 -2.01 3.45
CA ILE A 156 30.38 -1.40 2.20
C ILE A 156 31.48 -1.36 1.12
N ALA A 157 32.77 -1.39 1.49
CA ALA A 157 33.86 -1.43 0.53
C ALA A 157 33.92 -2.80 -0.16
N ALA A 158 33.68 -3.88 0.58
CA ALA A 158 33.54 -5.23 0.05
C ALA A 158 32.37 -5.33 -0.93
N LEU A 159 31.21 -4.75 -0.59
CA LEU A 159 30.06 -4.68 -1.52
C LEU A 159 30.41 -3.86 -2.77
N ASN A 160 30.99 -2.67 -2.60
CA ASN A 160 31.38 -1.80 -3.72
C ASN A 160 32.36 -2.50 -4.67
N SER A 161 33.31 -3.26 -4.13
CA SER A 161 34.23 -4.08 -4.92
C SER A 161 33.51 -5.22 -5.64
N ALA A 162 32.59 -5.93 -4.98
CA ALA A 162 31.86 -7.05 -5.58
C ALA A 162 30.90 -6.58 -6.69
N TRP A 163 30.26 -5.44 -6.49
CA TRP A 163 29.26 -4.90 -7.41
C TRP A 163 29.83 -3.90 -8.43
N SER A 164 31.12 -3.56 -8.34
CA SER A 164 31.76 -2.51 -9.14
C SER A 164 31.04 -1.15 -9.02
N THR A 165 30.74 -0.74 -7.78
CA THR A 165 29.98 0.47 -7.43
C THR A 165 30.72 1.34 -6.41
N SER A 166 30.15 2.48 -6.01
CA SER A 166 30.76 3.46 -5.10
C SER A 166 29.75 4.07 -4.11
N PHE A 167 28.96 3.22 -3.47
CA PHE A 167 28.01 3.64 -2.44
C PHE A 167 28.72 4.21 -1.22
N LYS A 168 28.10 5.26 -0.64
CA LYS A 168 28.59 5.91 0.58
C LYS A 168 28.11 5.24 1.86
N ASP A 169 26.89 4.70 1.83
CA ASP A 169 26.25 4.04 2.96
C ASP A 169 25.19 3.01 2.50
N TRP A 170 24.77 2.12 3.40
CA TRP A 170 23.82 1.06 3.08
C TRP A 170 22.42 1.57 2.68
N SER A 171 22.02 2.76 3.13
CA SER A 171 20.66 3.28 2.90
C SER A 171 20.39 3.66 1.44
N VAL A 172 21.45 3.91 0.66
CA VAL A 172 21.36 4.25 -0.76
C VAL A 172 21.49 3.05 -1.70
N VAL A 173 21.91 1.88 -1.20
CA VAL A 173 22.12 0.69 -2.03
C VAL A 173 20.78 0.21 -2.59
N ARG A 174 20.66 0.14 -3.92
CA ARG A 174 19.53 -0.49 -4.60
C ARG A 174 20.05 -1.65 -5.42
N TYR A 175 19.34 -2.77 -5.38
CA TYR A 175 19.78 -3.99 -6.05
C TYR A 175 19.90 -3.83 -7.58
N ARG A 176 19.16 -2.89 -8.18
CA ARG A 176 19.17 -2.60 -9.62
C ARG A 176 20.40 -1.84 -10.09
N ASP A 177 21.19 -1.29 -9.17
CA ASP A 177 22.33 -0.45 -9.50
C ASP A 177 23.51 -1.25 -10.10
N SER A 178 23.46 -2.59 -10.04
CA SER A 178 24.42 -3.49 -10.70
C SER A 178 23.80 -4.84 -11.06
N GLU A 179 24.45 -5.61 -11.94
CA GLU A 179 24.06 -6.99 -12.22
C GLU A 179 24.24 -7.90 -11.01
N ALA A 180 25.36 -7.76 -10.29
CA ALA A 180 25.63 -8.49 -9.06
C ALA A 180 24.54 -8.23 -8.00
N GLY A 181 24.07 -6.98 -7.90
CA GLY A 181 22.97 -6.63 -7.00
C GLY A 181 21.66 -7.32 -7.34
N ARG A 182 21.35 -7.52 -8.64
CA ARG A 182 20.17 -8.28 -9.06
C ARG A 182 20.27 -9.75 -8.68
N LEU A 183 21.43 -10.36 -8.84
CA LEU A 183 21.68 -11.75 -8.43
C LEU A 183 21.56 -11.92 -6.91
N ASP A 184 22.15 -11.00 -6.15
CA ASP A 184 22.02 -10.96 -4.69
C ASP A 184 20.57 -10.76 -4.25
N PHE A 185 19.79 -9.98 -5.00
CA PHE A 185 18.37 -9.82 -4.73
C PHE A 185 17.59 -11.12 -4.93
N ASP A 186 17.92 -11.89 -5.97
CA ASP A 186 17.32 -13.21 -6.18
C ASP A 186 17.67 -14.18 -5.05
N GLU A 187 18.91 -14.15 -4.55
CA GLU A 187 19.32 -14.91 -3.37
C GLU A 187 18.58 -14.48 -2.10
N PHE A 188 18.45 -13.17 -1.86
CA PHE A 188 17.68 -12.64 -0.75
C PHE A 188 16.21 -13.09 -0.81
N ARG A 189 15.60 -13.05 -2.00
CA ARG A 189 14.23 -13.55 -2.22
C ARG A 189 14.14 -15.05 -1.92
N LYS A 190 15.11 -15.84 -2.36
CA LYS A 190 15.18 -17.27 -2.08
C LYS A 190 15.29 -17.54 -0.58
N ALA A 191 16.19 -16.87 0.12
CA ALA A 191 16.39 -17.00 1.56
C ALA A 191 15.12 -16.64 2.36
N ARG A 192 14.38 -15.60 1.94
CA ARG A 192 13.09 -15.25 2.56
C ARG A 192 12.02 -16.32 2.32
N ARG A 193 11.95 -16.88 1.11
CA ARG A 193 11.02 -17.97 0.78
C ARG A 193 11.25 -19.19 1.64
N GLU A 194 12.52 -19.56 1.85
CA GLU A 194 12.91 -20.71 2.67
C GLU A 194 12.54 -20.52 4.15
N ARG A 195 12.50 -19.28 4.64
CA ARG A 195 12.01 -18.94 5.99
C ARG A 195 10.49 -18.80 6.08
N GLY A 196 9.75 -19.02 4.99
CA GLY A 196 8.30 -18.83 4.93
C GLY A 196 7.86 -17.37 5.02
N GLU A 197 8.76 -16.42 4.80
CA GLU A 197 8.43 -15.00 4.80
C GLU A 197 7.78 -14.62 3.47
N ALA A 198 6.66 -13.89 3.53
CA ALA A 198 6.03 -13.36 2.32
C ALA A 198 7.02 -12.44 1.58
N ILE A 199 7.30 -12.77 0.31
CA ILE A 199 8.11 -11.91 -0.55
C ILE A 199 7.19 -10.80 -1.05
N VAL A 200 7.50 -9.59 -0.61
CA VAL A 200 6.84 -8.39 -1.09
C VAL A 200 7.78 -7.84 -2.12
N ASP A 201 7.54 -8.15 -3.40
CA ASP A 201 8.40 -7.64 -4.45
C ASP A 201 8.31 -6.12 -4.44
N ALA A 202 9.41 -5.48 -4.07
CA ALA A 202 9.47 -4.04 -4.00
C ALA A 202 9.52 -3.40 -5.40
N ASP A 203 9.82 -4.16 -6.45
CA ASP A 203 10.19 -3.54 -7.74
C ASP A 203 9.97 -4.48 -8.96
N ALA A 204 9.07 -5.47 -8.88
CA ALA A 204 8.87 -6.48 -9.95
C ALA A 204 8.36 -5.97 -11.32
N ASN A 205 8.39 -4.67 -11.63
CA ASN A 205 7.76 -4.12 -12.83
C ASN A 205 8.50 -2.97 -13.55
N GLU A 206 9.75 -2.65 -13.19
CA GLU A 206 10.51 -1.60 -13.90
C GLU A 206 11.50 -2.17 -14.95
N SER A 207 11.64 -3.49 -15.11
CA SER A 207 12.63 -4.11 -16.01
C SER A 207 12.17 -4.41 -17.45
N GLU A 208 10.97 -3.97 -17.86
CA GLU A 208 10.44 -4.17 -19.23
C GLU A 208 10.26 -2.85 -20.01
N ALA A 209 10.79 -1.72 -19.52
CA ALA A 209 10.62 -0.40 -20.12
C ALA A 209 11.88 0.20 -20.79
N GLU A 210 12.88 -0.61 -21.12
CA GLU A 210 14.04 -0.22 -21.95
C GLU A 210 13.98 -0.86 -23.34
#